data_AF-A0A1Y4A196-F1
#
_entry.id   AF-A0A1Y4A196-F1
#
_cell.length_a   1.000
_cell.length_b   1.000
_cell.length_c   1.000
_cell.angle_alpha   90.00
_cell.angle_beta   90.00
_cell.angle_gamma   90.00
#
_symmetry.space_group_name_H-M   'P 1'
#
loop_
_entity.id
_entity.type
_entity.pdbx_description
1 polymer ?
#
loop_
_entity_poly.entity_id
_entity_poly.type
_entity_poly.pdbx_seq_one_letter_code
_entity_poly.pdbx_strand_id
1 'polypeptide(L)' 'MARMTREMYRRKRREQRLMGLVLLILCGVILWVCSTGKTVEDQDAGAIFLLAPMGIHLLITKRIDIY' A
#
# COMPACT_ATOMS: atom_id res chain seq x y z
N MET A 1 -9.43 8.23 -25.52
CA MET A 1 -9.10 7.19 -24.50
C MET A 1 -8.39 6.04 -25.19
N ALA A 2 -7.10 5.85 -24.95
CA ALA A 2 -6.32 4.78 -25.58
C ALA A 2 -6.88 3.40 -25.18
N ARG A 3 -7.16 2.52 -26.15
CA ARG A 3 -7.50 1.12 -25.87
C ARG A 3 -6.28 0.45 -25.26
N MET A 4 -6.27 0.31 -23.94
CA MET A 4 -5.22 -0.44 -23.26
C MET A 4 -5.34 -1.91 -23.66
N THR A 5 -4.27 -2.48 -24.20
CA THR A 5 -4.26 -3.89 -24.59
C THR A 5 -4.41 -4.77 -23.34
N ARG A 6 -4.99 -5.97 -23.49
CA ARG A 6 -5.22 -6.90 -22.37
C ARG A 6 -3.94 -7.22 -21.61
N GLU A 7 -2.79 -7.21 -22.28
CA GLU A 7 -1.48 -7.45 -21.68
C GLU A 7 -0.99 -6.28 -20.83
N MET A 8 -1.10 -5.05 -21.32
CA MET A 8 -0.80 -3.84 -20.55
C MET A 8 -1.68 -3.75 -19.30
N TYR A 9 -2.96 -4.09 -19.43
CA TYR A 9 -3.89 -4.14 -18.31
C TYR A 9 -3.46 -5.17 -17.24
N ARG A 10 -3.00 -6.35 -17.66
CA ARG A 10 -2.47 -7.36 -16.72
C ARG A 10 -1.17 -6.90 -16.04
N ARG A 11 -0.28 -6.21 -16.76
CA ARG A 11 0.97 -5.66 -16.20
C ARG A 11 0.68 -4.59 -15.14
N LYS A 12 -0.11 -3.57 -15.48
CA LYS A 12 -0.51 -2.51 -14.54
C LYS A 12 -1.20 -3.05 -13.29
N ARG A 13 -2.05 -4.08 -13.44
CA ARG A 13 -2.66 -4.75 -12.28
C ARG A 13 -1.63 -5.43 -11.36
N ARG A 14 -0.57 -6.03 -11.93
CA ARG A 14 0.51 -6.62 -11.12
C ARG A 14 1.31 -5.53 -10.41
N GLU A 15 1.62 -4.43 -11.10
CA GLU A 15 2.29 -3.26 -10.52
C GLU A 15 1.47 -2.69 -9.35
N GLN A 16 0.16 -2.53 -9.52
CA GLN A 16 -0.74 -2.06 -8.45
C GLN A 16 -0.69 -2.95 -7.21
N ARG A 17 -0.75 -4.26 -7.41
CA ARG A 17 -0.64 -5.22 -6.30
C ARG A 17 0.73 -5.15 -5.63
N LEU A 18 1.80 -4.98 -6.41
CA LEU A 18 3.16 -4.89 -5.87
C LEU A 18 3.33 -3.60 -5.05
N MET A 19 2.78 -2.47 -5.51
CA MET A 19 2.72 -1.21 -4.74
C MET A 19 1.92 -1.36 -3.44
N GLY A 20 0.74 -2.01 -3.50
CA GLY A 20 -0.06 -2.29 -2.31
C GLY A 20 0.69 -3.16 -1.30
N LEU A 21 1.40 -4.17 -1.77
CA LEU A 21 2.21 -5.07 -0.92
C LEU A 21 3.38 -4.32 -0.27
N VAL A 22 4.11 -3.51 -1.04
CA VAL A 22 5.18 -2.64 -0.51
C VAL A 22 4.64 -1.68 0.55
N LEU A 23 3.46 -1.09 0.33
CA LEU A 23 2.84 -0.19 1.29
C LEU A 23 2.50 -0.88 2.62
N LEU A 24 2.01 -2.13 2.56
CA LEU A 24 1.73 -2.93 3.77
C LEU A 24 3.00 -3.36 4.51
N ILE A 25 4.06 -3.73 3.78
CA ILE A 25 5.37 -4.01 4.40
C ILE A 25 5.85 -2.77 5.15
N LEU A 26 5.73 -1.60 4.53
CA LEU A 26 6.14 -0.33 5.13
C LEU A 26 5.32 0.00 6.38
N CYS A 27 4.01 -0.27 6.38
CA CYS A 27 3.18 -0.19 7.59
C CYS A 27 3.69 -1.12 8.70
N GLY A 28 4.08 -2.35 8.37
CA GLY A 28 4.66 -3.30 9.33
C GLY A 28 5.98 -2.81 9.92
N VAL A 29 6.84 -2.21 9.09
CA VAL A 29 8.10 -1.59 9.55
C VAL A 29 7.82 -0.41 10.49
N ILE A 30 6.87 0.47 10.15
CA ILE A 30 6.48 1.59 11.02
C ILE A 30 5.96 1.05 12.36
N LEU A 31 5.08 0.05 12.35
CA LEU A 31 4.58 -0.58 13.59
C LEU A 31 5.71 -1.15 14.45
N TRP A 32 6.71 -1.79 13.83
CA TRP A 32 7.90 -2.25 14.55
C TRP A 32 8.61 -1.08 15.22
N VAL A 33 8.95 -0.04 14.44
CA VAL A 33 9.68 1.13 14.96
C VAL A 33 8.90 1.77 16.10
N CYS A 34 7.59 1.99 15.93
CA CYS A 34 6.72 2.52 16.98
C CYS A 34 6.71 1.62 18.23
N SER A 35 6.72 0.30 18.07
CA SER A 35 6.81 -0.64 19.19
C SER A 35 8.13 -0.55 19.98
N THR A 36 9.21 -0.03 19.37
CA THR A 36 10.50 0.16 20.05
C THR A 36 10.67 1.56 20.66
N GLY A 37 9.71 2.46 20.40
CA GLY A 37 9.68 3.83 20.91
C GLY A 37 9.59 3.90 22.43
N LYS A 38 10.33 4.85 23.03
CA LYS A 38 10.37 5.06 24.48
C LYS A 38 9.49 6.22 24.93
N THR A 39 9.21 7.15 24.02
CA THR A 39 8.30 8.28 24.27
C THR A 39 6.94 8.01 23.63
N VAL A 40 5.91 8.74 24.08
CA VAL A 40 4.55 8.63 23.52
C VAL A 40 4.53 9.05 22.05
N GLU A 41 5.37 10.01 21.67
CA GLU A 41 5.51 10.48 20.29
C GLU A 41 6.16 9.41 19.39
N ASP A 42 7.18 8.69 19.88
CA ASP A 42 7.80 7.60 19.12
C ASP A 42 6.84 6.42 18.89
N GLN A 43 5.87 6.24 19.80
CA GLN A 43 4.85 5.19 19.71
C GLN A 43 3.67 5.58 18.81
N ASP A 44 3.66 6.79 18.25
CA ASP A 44 2.57 7.23 17.38
C ASP A 44 2.58 6.48 16.05
N ALA A 45 1.64 5.54 15.95
CA ALA A 45 1.37 4.74 14.77
C ALA A 45 0.17 5.28 13.95
N GLY A 46 -0.29 6.51 14.21
CA GLY A 46 -1.48 7.09 13.58
C GLY A 46 -1.46 7.08 12.05
N ALA A 47 -0.29 7.22 11.45
CA ALA A 47 -0.12 7.15 9.98
C ALA A 47 -0.59 5.81 9.38
N ILE A 48 -0.50 4.70 10.13
CA ILE A 48 -0.88 3.37 9.66
C ILE A 48 -2.39 3.26 9.46
N PHE A 49 -3.21 4.00 10.21
CA PHE A 49 -4.66 4.02 10.03
C PHE A 49 -5.07 4.49 8.63
N LEU A 50 -4.26 5.33 7.98
CA LEU A 50 -4.52 5.79 6.61
C LEU A 50 -3.82 4.91 5.58
N LEU A 51 -2.58 4.50 5.86
CA LEU A 51 -1.75 3.76 4.89
C LEU A 51 -2.19 2.30 4.72
N ALA A 52 -2.58 1.61 5.80
CA ALA A 52 -2.94 0.20 5.73
C ALA A 52 -4.22 -0.06 4.90
N PRO A 53 -5.32 0.70 5.06
CA PRO A 53 -6.49 0.56 4.20
C PRO A 53 -6.19 0.83 2.73
N MET A 54 -5.31 1.80 2.41
CA MET A 54 -4.89 2.05 1.04
C MET A 54 -4.10 0.87 0.45
N GLY A 55 -3.18 0.30 1.22
CA GLY A 55 -2.40 -0.88 0.78
C GLY A 55 -3.29 -2.09 0.50
N ILE A 56 -4.25 -2.35 1.40
CA ILE A 56 -5.26 -3.41 1.23
C ILE A 56 -6.13 -3.13 0.00
N HIS A 57 -6.58 -1.88 -0.19
CA HIS A 57 -7.39 -1.50 -1.34
C HIS A 57 -6.67 -1.80 -2.66
N LEU A 58 -5.39 -1.44 -2.77
CA LEU A 58 -4.59 -1.70 -3.97
C LEU A 58 -4.41 -3.20 -4.27
N LEU A 59 -4.41 -4.07 -3.25
CA LEU A 59 -4.30 -5.52 -3.42
C LEU A 59 -5.59 -6.17 -3.91
N ILE A 60 -6.73 -5.74 -3.35
CA ILE A 60 -8.05 -6.34 -3.60
C ILE A 60 -8.68 -5.79 -4.88
N THR A 61 -8.48 -4.49 -5.14
CA THR A 61 -9.19 -3.81 -6.21
C THR A 61 -8.89 -4.42 -7.57
N LYS A 62 -9.98 -4.61 -8.34
CA LYS A 62 -9.91 -5.11 -9.71
C LYS A 62 -9.84 -3.99 -10.75
N ARG A 63 -10.05 -2.73 -10.37
CA ARG A 63 -9.80 -1.61 -11.27
C ARG A 63 -8.32 -1.25 -11.22
N ILE A 64 -7.85 -0.57 -12.26
CA ILE A 64 -6.51 0.00 -12.27
C ILE A 64 -6.69 1.42 -11.79
N ASP A 65 -6.20 1.71 -10.59
CA ASP A 65 -6.29 3.03 -9.96
C ASP A 65 -4.96 3.79 -10.06
N ILE A 66 -3.90 3.10 -10.50
CA ILE A 66 -2.58 3.67 -10.77
C ILE A 66 -2.44 4.04 -12.26
N TYR A 67 -1.96 5.26 -12.51
CA TYR A 67 -1.86 5.85 -13.86
C TYR A 67 -0.52 5.59 -14.54
#